data_AF-A0A937XE53-F1
#
_entry.id   AF-A0A937XE53-F1
#
_cell.length_a   1.000
_cell.length_b   1.000
_cell.length_c   1.000
_cell.angle_alpha   90.00
_cell.angle_beta   90.00
_cell.angle_gamma   90.00
#
_symmetry.space_group_name_H-M   'P 1'
#
loop_
_entity.id
_entity.type
_entity.pdbx_description
1 polymer ?
#
loop_
_entity_poly.entity_id
_entity_poly.type
_entity_poly.pdbx_seq_one_letter_code
_entity_poly.pdbx_strand_id
1 'polypeptide(L)' 'MLLVDTSVWVDHLRRGNPALRAALDGAEVLCHPMVIGELACGDLKRRSEVLGLL' A
#
# COMPACT_ATOMS: atom_id res chain seq x y z
N MET A 1 10.01 -6.52 9.92
CA MET A 1 10.00 -5.32 9.04
C MET A 1 10.10 -5.77 7.59
N LEU A 2 9.04 -5.57 6.81
CA LEU A 2 8.86 -5.99 5.42
C LEU A 2 8.77 -4.73 4.55
N LEU A 3 9.67 -4.56 3.57
CA LEU A 3 9.50 -3.51 2.57
C LEU A 3 8.61 -4.05 1.46
N VAL A 4 7.46 -3.40 1.24
CA VAL A 4 6.43 -3.86 0.32
C VAL A 4 6.52 -3.10 -1.00
N ASP A 5 6.50 -3.84 -2.12
CA ASP A 5 6.53 -3.25 -3.46
C ASP A 5 5.15 -2.71 -3.90
N THR A 6 5.16 -1.95 -4.99
CA THR A 6 3.94 -1.36 -5.56
C THR A 6 2.92 -2.39 -6.03
N SER A 7 3.35 -3.52 -6.59
CA SER A 7 2.43 -4.55 -7.09
C SER A 7 1.62 -5.19 -5.97
N VAL A 8 2.24 -5.43 -4.82
CA VAL A 8 1.59 -5.96 -3.61
C VAL A 8 0.61 -4.93 -3.04
N TRP A 9 0.98 -3.65 -3.01
CA TRP A 9 0.06 -2.58 -2.65
C TRP A 9 -1.14 -2.49 -3.58
N VAL A 10 -0.91 -2.54 -4.89
CA VAL A 10 -1.99 -2.49 -5.90
C VAL A 10 -2.94 -3.66 -5.75
N ASP A 11 -2.43 -4.88 -5.53
CA ASP A 11 -3.27 -6.05 -5.30
C ASP A 11 -4.09 -5.90 -4.02
N HIS A 12 -3.45 -5.50 -2.92
CA HIS A 12 -4.14 -5.28 -1.64
C HIS A 12 -5.23 -4.20 -1.74
N LEU A 13 -4.98 -3.08 -2.42
CA LEU A 13 -5.95 -1.99 -2.55
C LEU A 13 -7.11 -2.34 -3.49
N ARG A 14 -6.92 -3.26 -4.45
CA ARG A 14 -7.96 -3.69 -5.39
C ARG A 14 -8.81 -4.85 -4.88
N ARG A 15 -8.19 -5.82 -4.23
CA ARG A 15 -8.81 -7.12 -3.88
C ARG A 15 -8.76 -7.43 -2.39
N GLY A 16 -7.93 -6.73 -1.63
CA GLY A 16 -7.57 -7.10 -0.27
C GLY A 16 -6.53 -8.21 -0.26
N ASN A 17 -5.49 -8.06 0.55
CA ASN A 17 -4.49 -9.10 0.79
C ASN A 17 -4.44 -9.40 2.30
N PRO A 18 -4.94 -10.57 2.76
CA PRO A 18 -5.00 -10.91 4.18
C PRO A 18 -3.64 -10.95 4.88
N ALA A 19 -2.59 -11.40 4.18
CA ALA A 19 -1.24 -11.46 4.74
C ALA A 19 -0.68 -10.05 4.94
N LEU A 20 -0.85 -9.17 3.94
CA LEU A 20 -0.44 -7.77 4.07
C LEU A 20 -1.25 -7.07 5.16
N ARG A 21 -2.55 -7.37 5.30
CA ARG A 21 -3.38 -6.82 6.37
C ARG A 21 -2.84 -7.19 7.75
N ALA A 22 -2.55 -8.47 7.98
CA ALA A 22 -1.99 -8.91 9.26
C ALA A 22 -0.64 -8.23 9.57
N ALA A 23 0.22 -8.06 8.56
CA ALA A 23 1.49 -7.37 8.71
C ALA A 23 1.33 -5.86 8.98
N LEU A 24 0.34 -5.21 8.36
CA LEU A 24 -0.02 -3.81 8.62
C LEU A 24 -0.54 -3.64 10.05
N ASP A 25 -1.45 -4.53 10.50
CA ASP A 25 -1.98 -4.54 11.87
C ASP A 25 -0.87 -4.75 12.92
N GLY A 26 0.18 -5.50 12.56
CA GLY A 26 1.38 -5.70 13.38
C GLY A 26 2.44 -4.60 13.31
N ALA A 27 2.21 -3.52 12.55
CA ALA A 27 3.19 -2.46 12.28
C ALA A 27 4.53 -2.97 11.69
N GLU A 28 4.47 -4.06 10.91
CA GLU A 28 5.66 -4.70 10.36
C GLU A 28 5.99 -4.24 8.94
N VAL A 29 5.15 -3.42 8.31
CA VAL A 29 5.29 -2.99 6.92
C VAL A 29 5.99 -1.64 6.84
N LEU A 30 6.98 -1.56 5.94
CA LEU A 30 7.63 -0.33 5.52
C LEU A 30 7.18 0.05 4.12
N CYS A 31 7.05 1.35 3.88
CA CYS A 31 6.76 1.93 2.57
C CYS A 31 7.89 2.87 2.15
N HIS A 32 8.37 2.73 0.91
CA HIS A 32 9.36 3.63 0.35
C HIS A 32 8.66 4.77 -0.41
N PRO A 33 9.14 6.04 -0.35
CA PRO A 33 8.50 7.17 -1.04
C PRO A 33 8.26 6.96 -2.55
N MET A 34 9.11 6.18 -3.21
CA MET A 34 8.93 5.83 -4.63
C MET A 34 7.68 4.98 -4.88
N VAL A 35 7.36 4.05 -3.97
CA VAL A 35 6.13 3.24 -4.04
C VAL A 35 4.90 4.14 -3.92
N ILE A 36 4.94 5.13 -3.03
CA ILE A 36 3.88 6.14 -2.90
C ILE A 36 3.71 6.92 -4.21
N GLY A 37 4.82 7.32 -4.84
CA GLY A 37 4.82 8.00 -6.13
C GLY A 37 4.19 7.16 -7.24
N GLU A 38 4.52 5.88 -7.33
CA GLU A 38 3.94 4.96 -8.31
C GLU A 38 2.43 4.78 -8.09
N LEU A 39 2.00 4.57 -6.84
CA LEU A 39 0.58 4.51 -6.48
C LEU A 39 -0.15 5.81 -6.84
N ALA A 40 0.50 6.96 -6.64
CA ALA A 40 -0.07 8.27 -6.94
C ALA A 40 -0.25 8.54 -8.44
N CYS A 41 0.51 7.86 -9.30
CA CYS A 41 0.39 7.89 -10.75
C CYS A 41 -0.65 6.90 -11.30
N GLY A 42 -1.04 5.89 -10.52
CA GLY A 42 -2.03 4.88 -10.90
C GLY A 42 -3.49 5.32 -10.68
N ASP A 43 -4.43 4.49 -11.14
CA ASP A 43 -5.86 4.64 -10.84
C ASP A 43 -6.21 3.95 -9.52
N LEU A 44 -6.38 4.76 -8.47
CA LEU A 44 -6.70 4.34 -7.12
C LEU A 44 -8.02 4.94 -6.66
N LYS A 45 -8.96 4.09 -6.25
CA LYS A 45 -10.22 4.53 -5.63
C LYS A 45 -9.91 5.33 -4.37
N ARG A 46 -10.52 6.50 -4.23
CA ARG A 46 -10.30 7.42 -3.09
C ARG A 46 -8.81 7.78 -2.93
N ARG A 47 -8.11 8.01 -4.05
CA ARG A 47 -6.68 8.38 -4.12
C ARG A 47 -6.23 9.33 -3.00
N SER A 48 -6.94 10.45 -2.80
CA SER A 48 -6.56 11.44 -1.79
C SER A 48 -6.67 10.94 -0.35
N GLU A 49 -7.65 10.07 -0.06
CA GLU A 49 -7.80 9.45 1.27
C GLU A 49 -6.68 8.45 1.50
N VAL A 50 -6.45 7.52 0.56
CA VAL A 50 -5.44 6.47 0.71
C VAL A 50 -4.03 7.03 0.81
N LEU A 51 -3.65 7.97 -0.06
CA LEU A 51 -2.32 8.59 0.00
C LEU A 51 -2.14 9.47 1.24
N GLY A 52 -3.22 9.94 1.87
CA GLY A 52 -3.15 10.71 3.12
C GLY A 52 -2.95 9.85 4.37
N LEU A 53 -3.02 8.52 4.26
CA LEU A 53 -2.78 7.57 5.35
C LEU A 53 -1.34 7.04 5.39
N LEU A 54 -0.51 7.38 4.40
CA LEU A 54 0.89 6.98 4.25
C LEU A 54 1.83 8.07 4.77
#